data_AF-A0A1M5XNS1-F1
#
_entry.id   AF-A0A1M5XNS1-F1
#
_cell.length_a   1.000
_cell.length_b   1.000
_cell.length_c   1.000
_cell.angle_alpha   90.00
_cell.angle_beta   90.00
_cell.angle_gamma   90.00
#
_symmetry.space_group_name_H-M   'P 1'
#
loop_
_entity.id
_entity.type
_entity.pdbx_description
1 polymer ?
#
loop_
_entity_poly.entity_id
_entity_poly.type
_entity_poly.pdbx_seq_one_letter_code
_entity_poly.pdbx_strand_id
1 'polypeptide(L)'
;MIIDKMDNILLYKSMVPNLEVGLNAIKQLEVFEEGKYTFEGGFYMIQKGETKSLEEGTFEAHRKYIDIQILVDGSEEVAWSDIKDLTTVIEYDDIKDAERFEGDKSHNILVSKGMFYIAFPHDAHRATGHTTEKHSYTKIVMKLPVEA
;
A
#
# COMPACT_ATOMS: atom_id res chain seq x y z
N MET A 1 5.21 -8.30 4.79
CA MET A 1 5.06 -6.83 4.70
C MET A 1 6.25 -6.17 5.37
N ILE A 2 6.75 -5.05 4.83
CA ILE A 2 7.76 -4.20 5.46
C ILE A 2 7.10 -2.88 5.85
N ILE A 3 7.31 -2.38 7.06
CA ILE A 3 6.84 -1.06 7.51
C ILE A 3 8.02 -0.32 8.13
N ASP A 4 8.27 0.91 7.69
CA ASP A 4 9.43 1.68 8.15
C ASP A 4 9.26 3.19 7.93
N LYS A 5 10.27 3.96 8.33
CA LYS A 5 10.45 5.38 8.03
C LYS A 5 11.05 5.57 6.64
N MET A 6 10.64 6.62 5.94
CA MET A 6 11.13 6.95 4.60
C MET A 6 12.66 7.05 4.50
N ASP A 7 13.34 7.46 5.57
CA ASP A 7 14.82 7.51 5.62
C ASP A 7 15.48 6.15 5.36
N ASN A 8 14.77 5.06 5.63
CA ASN A 8 15.26 3.68 5.49
C ASN A 8 14.81 3.02 4.18
N ILE A 9 14.00 3.67 3.34
CA ILE A 9 13.36 3.00 2.20
C ILE A 9 14.37 2.38 1.22
N LEU A 10 15.53 3.02 1.04
CA LEU A 10 16.58 2.54 0.15
C LEU A 10 17.32 1.30 0.67
N LEU A 11 17.14 0.91 1.93
CA LEU A 11 17.66 -0.35 2.46
C LEU A 11 17.01 -1.56 1.78
N TYR A 12 15.79 -1.41 1.27
CA TYR A 12 14.99 -2.49 0.69
C TYR A 12 15.12 -2.61 -0.84
N LYS A 13 15.98 -1.80 -1.47
CA LYS A 13 16.11 -1.72 -2.93
C LYS A 13 16.49 -3.03 -3.62
N SER A 14 17.21 -3.92 -2.93
CA SER A 14 17.59 -5.23 -3.47
C SER A 14 16.43 -6.21 -3.51
N MET A 15 15.36 -5.97 -2.74
CA MET A 15 14.17 -6.80 -2.68
C MET A 15 13.03 -6.26 -3.55
N VAL A 16 13.12 -4.99 -3.95
CA VAL A 16 12.05 -4.28 -4.66
C VAL A 16 12.62 -3.68 -5.96
N PRO A 17 12.51 -4.42 -7.07
CA PRO A 17 12.91 -3.95 -8.39
C PRO A 17 12.26 -2.61 -8.74
N ASN A 18 13.00 -1.74 -9.44
CA ASN A 18 12.55 -0.39 -9.83
C ASN A 18 12.25 0.58 -8.67
N LEU A 19 12.54 0.23 -7.41
CA LEU A 19 12.30 1.12 -6.27
C LEU A 19 13.00 2.48 -6.43
N GLU A 20 14.29 2.48 -6.78
CA GLU A 20 15.04 3.75 -6.98
C GLU A 20 14.43 4.61 -8.11
N VAL A 21 13.97 3.98 -9.19
CA VAL A 21 13.35 4.68 -10.33
C VAL A 21 12.02 5.31 -9.91
N GLY A 22 11.18 4.56 -9.21
CA GLY A 22 9.90 5.06 -8.69
C GLY A 22 10.08 6.18 -7.67
N LEU A 23 11.06 6.06 -6.75
CA LEU A 23 11.37 7.12 -5.79
C LEU A 23 11.85 8.40 -6.48
N ASN A 24 12.66 8.28 -7.54
CA ASN A 24 13.06 9.43 -8.33
C ASN A 24 11.87 10.08 -9.05
N ALA A 25 10.90 9.29 -9.53
CA ALA A 25 9.70 9.82 -10.18
C ALA A 25 8.82 10.68 -9.24
N ILE A 26 8.82 10.40 -7.93
CA ILE A 26 8.03 11.16 -6.95
C ILE A 26 8.82 12.24 -6.21
N LYS A 27 10.16 12.27 -6.33
CA LYS A 27 11.05 13.19 -5.59
C LYS A 27 10.83 14.66 -5.91
N GLN A 28 10.39 14.97 -7.14
CA GLN A 28 10.20 16.33 -7.63
C GLN A 28 8.76 16.83 -7.51
N LEU A 29 7.87 16.06 -6.88
CA LEU A 29 6.48 16.49 -6.70
C LEU A 29 6.41 17.66 -5.72
N GLU A 30 6.08 18.84 -6.23
CA GLU A 30 5.79 20.03 -5.42
C GLU A 30 4.37 20.01 -4.85
N VAL A 31 3.46 19.33 -5.55
CA VAL A 31 2.04 19.20 -5.20
C VAL A 31 1.62 17.74 -5.36
N PHE A 32 0.88 17.23 -4.36
CA PHE A 32 0.29 15.90 -4.42
C PHE A 32 -1.13 15.98 -5.00
N GLU A 33 -1.27 16.15 -6.32
CA GLU A 33 -2.57 16.15 -7.00
C GLU A 33 -3.09 14.72 -7.18
N GLU A 34 -4.38 14.47 -6.93
CA GLU A 34 -4.94 13.13 -7.09
C GLU A 34 -4.92 12.68 -8.55
N GLY A 35 -4.48 11.45 -8.78
CA GLY A 35 -4.35 10.94 -10.14
C GLY A 35 -3.47 9.69 -10.23
N LYS A 36 -3.32 9.20 -11.45
CA LYS A 36 -2.44 8.07 -11.80
C LYS A 36 -1.35 8.55 -12.75
N TYR A 37 -0.11 8.24 -12.42
CA TYR A 37 1.07 8.70 -13.12
C TYR A 37 1.98 7.52 -13.43
N THR A 38 2.43 7.40 -14.68
CA THR A 38 3.28 6.29 -15.14
C THR A 38 4.73 6.71 -15.22
N PHE A 39 5.65 5.77 -15.00
CA PHE A 39 7.08 5.96 -15.21
C PHE A 39 7.69 4.65 -15.73
N GLU A 40 8.98 4.67 -16.08
CA GLU A 40 9.68 3.46 -16.51
C GLU A 40 9.75 2.44 -15.37
N GLY A 41 9.17 1.26 -15.56
CA GLY A 41 9.18 0.19 -14.55
C GLY A 41 8.02 0.25 -13.54
N GLY A 42 7.03 1.12 -13.72
CA GLY A 42 5.84 1.11 -12.85
C GLY A 42 4.88 2.29 -13.02
N PHE A 43 4.02 2.47 -12.02
CA PHE A 43 3.17 3.65 -11.91
C PHE A 43 2.92 3.97 -10.44
N TYR A 44 2.50 5.19 -10.15
CA TYR A 44 2.01 5.55 -8.82
C TYR A 44 0.68 6.28 -8.91
N MET A 45 -0.07 6.22 -7.83
CA MET A 45 -1.32 6.94 -7.66
C MET A 45 -1.19 7.84 -6.44
N ILE A 46 -1.74 9.04 -6.53
CA ILE A 46 -1.90 9.92 -5.36
C ILE A 46 -3.36 9.83 -4.93
N GLN A 47 -3.56 9.51 -3.66
CA GLN A 47 -4.89 9.33 -3.06
C GLN A 47 -5.03 10.22 -1.83
N LYS A 48 -6.18 10.87 -1.71
CA LYS A 48 -6.57 11.65 -0.52
C LYS A 48 -7.90 11.15 0.00
N GLY A 49 -8.10 11.29 1.31
CA GLY A 49 -9.40 11.01 1.88
C GLY A 49 -9.40 10.95 3.38
N GLU A 50 -10.51 10.40 3.90
CA GLU A 50 -10.69 10.06 5.30
C GLU A 50 -10.65 8.54 5.47
N THR A 51 -10.08 8.10 6.58
CA THR A 51 -10.05 6.70 6.96
C THR A 51 -11.45 6.16 7.27
N LYS A 52 -11.61 4.84 7.14
CA LYS A 52 -12.83 4.10 7.50
C LYS A 52 -12.54 3.16 8.67
N SER A 53 -13.57 2.77 9.41
CA SER A 53 -13.40 1.84 10.52
C SER A 53 -12.79 0.52 10.02
N LEU A 54 -11.76 0.01 10.72
CA LEU A 54 -11.19 -1.31 10.48
C LEU A 54 -12.13 -2.47 10.85
N GLU A 55 -13.31 -2.21 11.41
CA GLU A 55 -14.29 -3.29 11.61
C GLU A 55 -14.98 -3.71 10.31
N GLU A 56 -15.19 -2.77 9.39
CA GLU A 56 -15.91 -3.00 8.13
C GLU A 56 -15.00 -3.68 7.08
N GLY A 57 -15.32 -3.74 5.79
CA GLY A 57 -14.37 -4.03 4.70
C GLY A 57 -13.63 -5.39 4.65
N THR A 58 -12.90 -5.58 3.56
CA THR A 58 -12.14 -6.79 3.22
C THR A 58 -10.65 -6.50 3.06
N PHE A 59 -9.81 -7.52 3.22
CA PHE A 59 -8.41 -7.46 2.79
C PHE A 59 -8.32 -7.51 1.27
N GLU A 60 -7.24 -6.97 0.72
CA GLU A 60 -6.86 -7.12 -0.68
C GLU A 60 -5.41 -7.59 -0.83
N ALA A 61 -5.14 -8.35 -1.88
CA ALA A 61 -3.78 -8.72 -2.29
C ALA A 61 -3.65 -8.65 -3.82
N HIS A 62 -2.42 -8.50 -4.28
CA HIS A 62 -2.06 -8.29 -5.68
C HIS A 62 -1.06 -9.36 -6.13
N ARG A 63 -1.13 -9.84 -7.38
CA ARG A 63 -0.22 -10.90 -7.87
C ARG A 63 0.84 -10.35 -8.81
N LYS A 64 0.52 -9.29 -9.58
CA LYS A 64 1.39 -8.72 -10.60
C LYS A 64 2.25 -7.57 -10.08
N TYR A 65 1.82 -6.92 -9.00
CA TYR A 65 2.52 -5.76 -8.45
C TYR A 65 2.84 -5.92 -6.97
N ILE A 66 3.98 -5.36 -6.58
CA ILE A 66 4.32 -4.98 -5.21
C ILE A 66 3.75 -3.58 -4.97
N ASP A 67 3.08 -3.41 -3.84
CA ASP A 67 2.55 -2.13 -3.39
C ASP A 67 3.51 -1.46 -2.44
N ILE A 68 3.84 -0.20 -2.72
CA ILE A 68 4.54 0.67 -1.78
C ILE A 68 3.62 1.84 -1.47
N GLN A 69 3.14 1.90 -0.24
CA GLN A 69 2.25 2.96 0.21
C GLN A 69 3.03 3.92 1.11
N ILE A 70 3.10 5.18 0.71
CA ILE A 70 3.89 6.22 1.37
C ILE A 70 2.95 7.30 1.89
N LEU A 71 2.94 7.52 3.19
CA LEU A 71 2.12 8.56 3.82
C LEU A 71 2.86 9.89 3.77
N VAL A 72 2.40 10.80 2.91
CA VAL A 72 3.00 12.13 2.74
C VAL A 72 2.33 13.18 3.61
N ASP A 73 1.09 12.93 4.05
CA ASP A 73 0.39 13.72 5.06
C ASP A 73 -0.67 12.90 5.81
N GLY A 74 -0.96 13.28 7.05
CA GLY A 74 -1.93 12.58 7.91
C GLY A 74 -1.48 11.18 8.35
N SER A 75 -2.42 10.26 8.47
CA SER A 75 -2.17 8.87 8.88
C SER A 75 -3.28 7.91 8.45
N GLU A 76 -2.93 6.63 8.36
CA GLU A 76 -3.87 5.53 8.25
C GLU A 76 -3.43 4.37 9.15
N GLU A 77 -4.35 3.53 9.57
CA GLU A 77 -4.02 2.19 10.03
C GLU A 77 -4.10 1.21 8.86
N VAL A 78 -3.12 0.32 8.78
CA VAL A 78 -3.13 -0.81 7.84
C VAL A 78 -3.21 -2.10 8.64
N ALA A 79 -4.16 -2.96 8.29
CA ALA A 79 -4.19 -4.34 8.78
C ALA A 79 -3.46 -5.26 7.80
N TRP A 80 -2.81 -6.29 8.31
CA TRP A 80 -2.07 -7.29 7.54
C TRP A 80 -2.42 -8.72 7.95
N SER A 81 -2.40 -9.63 6.98
CA SER A 81 -2.38 -11.08 7.21
C SER A 81 -1.67 -11.76 6.03
N ASP A 82 -1.12 -12.96 6.24
CA ASP A 82 -0.74 -13.82 5.12
C ASP A 82 -2.01 -14.29 4.41
N ILE A 83 -2.01 -14.31 3.07
CA ILE A 83 -3.14 -14.77 2.25
C ILE A 83 -3.60 -16.19 2.62
N LYS A 84 -2.72 -17.05 3.13
CA LYS A 84 -3.03 -18.45 3.49
C LYS A 84 -3.92 -18.57 4.74
N ASP A 85 -3.94 -17.53 5.57
CA ASP A 85 -4.74 -17.49 6.79
C ASP A 85 -6.12 -16.88 6.56
N LEU A 86 -6.42 -16.46 5.32
CA LEU A 86 -7.66 -15.79 4.96
C LEU A 86 -8.55 -16.65 4.05
N THR A 87 -9.83 -16.28 3.97
CA THR A 87 -10.80 -16.88 3.05
C THR A 87 -11.10 -15.94 1.90
N THR A 88 -10.95 -16.39 0.66
CA THR A 88 -11.33 -15.63 -0.54
C THR A 88 -12.84 -15.39 -0.55
N VAL A 89 -13.24 -14.12 -0.69
CA VAL A 89 -14.64 -13.69 -0.82
C VAL A 89 -14.94 -13.06 -2.17
N ILE A 90 -13.92 -12.54 -2.85
CA ILE A 90 -13.98 -12.17 -4.27
C ILE A 90 -12.73 -12.73 -4.93
N GLU A 91 -12.95 -13.63 -5.88
CA GLU A 91 -11.91 -14.27 -6.69
C GLU A 91 -11.02 -13.24 -7.40
N TYR A 92 -9.80 -13.67 -7.72
CA TYR A 92 -8.81 -12.84 -8.37
C TYR A 92 -9.28 -12.30 -9.74
N ASP A 93 -9.25 -10.98 -9.89
CA ASP A 93 -9.51 -10.25 -11.14
C ASP A 93 -8.17 -9.85 -11.78
N ASP A 94 -7.83 -10.50 -12.89
CA ASP A 94 -6.57 -10.30 -13.61
C ASP A 94 -6.38 -8.87 -14.16
N ILE A 95 -7.48 -8.19 -14.50
CA ILE A 95 -7.46 -6.83 -15.04
C ILE A 95 -7.17 -5.82 -13.92
N LYS A 96 -7.80 -6.03 -12.76
CA LYS A 96 -7.59 -5.16 -11.58
C LYS A 96 -6.34 -5.54 -10.77
N ASP A 97 -5.78 -6.71 -11.04
CA ASP A 97 -4.76 -7.36 -10.23
C ASP A 97 -5.16 -7.44 -8.76
N ALA A 98 -6.38 -7.90 -8.45
CA ALA A 98 -6.88 -7.87 -7.08
C ALA A 98 -7.72 -9.09 -6.74
N GLU A 99 -7.46 -9.65 -5.56
CA GLU A 99 -8.29 -10.66 -4.89
C GLU A 99 -8.76 -10.08 -3.54
N ARG A 100 -9.97 -10.42 -3.08
CA ARG A 100 -10.49 -9.95 -1.79
C ARG A 100 -10.69 -11.09 -0.83
N PHE A 101 -10.37 -10.83 0.43
CA PHE A 101 -10.42 -11.83 1.48
C PHE A 101 -11.10 -11.33 2.75
N GLU A 102 -11.63 -12.26 3.52
CA GLU A 102 -12.08 -12.06 4.91
C GLU A 102 -11.25 -12.91 5.87
N GLY A 103 -11.07 -12.40 7.09
CA GLY A 103 -10.36 -13.08 8.17
C GLY A 103 -10.06 -12.12 9.31
N ASP A 104 -9.21 -12.57 10.23
CA ASP A 104 -8.82 -11.83 11.43
C ASP A 104 -8.01 -10.56 11.08
N LYS A 105 -8.29 -9.46 11.78
CA LYS A 105 -7.68 -8.13 11.61
C LYS A 105 -6.78 -7.75 12.80
N SER A 106 -6.38 -8.75 13.58
CA SER A 106 -5.58 -8.60 14.80
C SER A 106 -4.24 -7.90 14.59
N HIS A 107 -3.60 -8.08 13.42
CA HIS A 107 -2.36 -7.39 13.10
C HIS A 107 -2.67 -6.09 12.36
N ASN A 108 -2.73 -4.98 13.09
CA ASN A 108 -2.83 -3.66 12.52
C ASN A 108 -1.82 -2.70 13.15
N ILE A 109 -1.50 -1.65 12.40
CA ILE A 109 -0.49 -0.66 12.79
C ILE A 109 -0.81 0.70 12.21
N LEU A 110 -0.63 1.73 13.03
CA LEU A 110 -0.71 3.13 12.60
C LEU A 110 0.52 3.50 11.76
N VAL A 111 0.28 3.94 10.54
CA VAL A 111 1.27 4.47 9.60
C VAL A 111 1.00 5.95 9.43
N SER A 112 1.92 6.78 9.91
CA SER A 112 1.78 8.23 9.88
C SER A 112 2.70 8.87 8.84
N LYS A 113 2.51 10.17 8.58
CA LYS A 113 3.39 11.00 7.74
C LYS A 113 4.88 10.66 7.89
N GLY A 114 5.55 10.46 6.76
CA GLY A 114 6.97 10.10 6.69
C GLY A 114 7.25 8.61 6.91
N MET A 115 6.22 7.78 7.02
CA MET A 115 6.32 6.31 7.02
C MET A 115 5.82 5.73 5.69
N PHE A 116 6.23 4.50 5.45
CA PHE A 116 5.73 3.71 4.34
C PHE A 116 5.51 2.26 4.75
N TYR A 117 4.81 1.52 3.89
CA TYR A 117 4.87 0.06 3.90
C TYR A 117 4.97 -0.52 2.50
N ILE A 118 5.55 -1.72 2.42
CA ILE A 118 5.70 -2.53 1.22
C ILE A 118 4.90 -3.81 1.42
N ALA A 119 3.89 -4.03 0.58
CA ALA A 119 3.08 -5.23 0.54
C ALA A 119 3.44 -6.06 -0.70
N PHE A 120 3.99 -7.24 -0.46
CA PHE A 120 4.29 -8.25 -1.49
C PHE A 120 3.05 -9.09 -1.81
N PRO A 121 3.09 -9.97 -2.83
CA PRO A 121 1.90 -10.71 -3.24
C PRO A 121 1.20 -11.58 -2.19
N HIS A 122 1.93 -12.02 -1.16
CA HIS A 122 1.39 -12.79 -0.04
C HIS A 122 0.88 -11.92 1.10
N ASP A 123 1.12 -10.60 1.06
CA ASP A 123 0.72 -9.64 2.08
C ASP A 123 -0.68 -9.12 1.78
N ALA A 124 -1.69 -9.89 2.19
CA ALA A 124 -3.04 -9.37 2.22
C ALA A 124 -3.08 -8.19 3.18
N HIS A 125 -3.52 -7.04 2.68
CA HIS A 125 -3.51 -5.81 3.44
C HIS A 125 -4.86 -5.11 3.34
N ARG A 126 -5.13 -4.29 4.34
CA ARG A 126 -6.28 -3.42 4.35
C ARG A 126 -5.87 -2.05 4.82
N ALA A 127 -5.71 -1.16 3.86
CA ALA A 127 -5.28 0.21 4.07
C ALA A 127 -6.44 1.14 4.44
N THR A 128 -6.15 2.42 4.66
CA THR A 128 -7.12 3.50 4.90
C THR A 128 -8.01 3.28 6.13
N GLY A 129 -7.52 2.53 7.12
CA GLY A 129 -8.26 2.13 8.32
C GLY A 129 -8.09 3.06 9.51
N HIS A 130 -8.98 2.92 10.50
CA HIS A 130 -8.79 3.36 11.90
C HIS A 130 -9.49 2.41 12.88
N THR A 131 -8.95 2.27 14.10
CA THR A 131 -9.57 1.50 15.20
C THR A 131 -10.36 2.39 16.17
N THR A 132 -9.89 3.61 16.43
CA THR A 132 -10.49 4.52 17.42
C THR A 132 -11.12 5.74 16.77
N GLU A 133 -10.31 6.56 16.09
CA GLU A 133 -10.75 7.83 15.53
C GLU A 133 -10.41 7.98 14.05
N LYS A 134 -11.28 8.73 13.36
CA LYS A 134 -11.09 9.00 11.94
C LYS A 134 -9.95 10.00 11.73
N HIS A 135 -9.01 9.62 10.87
CA HIS A 135 -7.95 10.49 10.35
C HIS A 135 -8.16 10.84 8.88
N SER A 136 -7.60 11.96 8.44
CA SER A 136 -7.35 12.24 7.02
C SER A 136 -5.98 11.68 6.60
N TYR A 137 -5.83 11.36 5.32
CA TYR A 137 -4.57 10.93 4.74
C TYR A 137 -4.35 11.56 3.36
N THR A 138 -3.08 11.79 3.03
CA THR A 138 -2.60 11.90 1.65
C THR A 138 -1.49 10.88 1.48
N LYS A 139 -1.63 9.99 0.49
CA LYS A 139 -0.65 8.94 0.25
C LYS A 139 -0.33 8.73 -1.21
N ILE A 140 0.88 8.23 -1.45
CA ILE A 140 1.30 7.70 -2.73
C ILE A 140 1.18 6.18 -2.66
N VAL A 141 0.47 5.59 -3.61
CA VAL A 141 0.42 4.14 -3.83
C VAL A 141 1.21 3.85 -5.09
N MET A 142 2.47 3.44 -4.91
CA MET A 142 3.36 3.05 -6.00
C MET A 142 3.24 1.55 -6.25
N LYS A 143 3.08 1.20 -7.52
CA LYS A 143 2.90 -0.16 -8.03
C LYS A 143 4.11 -0.50 -8.88
N LEU A 144 4.90 -1.47 -8.41
CA LEU A 144 6.08 -1.96 -9.11
C LEU A 144 5.85 -3.42 -9.51
N PRO A 145 6.02 -3.83 -10.77
CA PRO A 145 5.82 -5.21 -11.19
C PRO A 145 6.67 -6.16 -10.35
N VAL A 146 6.12 -7.31 -9.98
CA VAL A 146 6.94 -8.42 -9.50
C VAL A 146 7.88 -8.84 -10.65
N GLU A 147 9.16 -9.01 -10.37
CA GLU A 147 10.06 -9.62 -11.36
C GLU A 147 9.56 -11.03 -11.70
N ALA A 148 9.68 -11.41 -12.98
CA ALA A 148 9.36 -12.76 -13.47
C ALA A 148 10.53 -13.73 -13.22
#